data_AF-A0A7J6W8N4-F1
#
_entry.id   AF-A0A7J6W8N4-F1
#
_cell.length_a   1.000
_cell.length_b   1.000
_cell.length_c   1.000
_cell.angle_alpha   90.00
_cell.angle_beta   90.00
_cell.angle_gamma   90.00
#
_symmetry.space_group_name_H-M   'P 1'
#
loop_
_entity.id
_entity.type
_entity.pdbx_description
1 polymer ?
#
loop_
_entity_poly.entity_id
_entity_poly.type
_entity_poly.pdbx_seq_one_letter_code
_entity_poly.pdbx_strand_id
1 'polypeptide(L)' 'NDLFPCRGKVGKVYKEEAGCDRVGGDKARGFNINVSLPKGNYSDVDYMKIWDEVLIPVTQEFSPDIIIISGGFDA' A
#
# COMPACT_ATOMS: atom_id res chain seq x y z
N ASN A 1 -4.48 -12.84 -10.21
CA ASN A 1 -3.48 -12.26 -9.28
C ASN A 1 -3.62 -10.76 -9.31
N ASP A 2 -4.72 -10.27 -8.71
CA ASP A 2 -5.17 -8.89 -8.72
C ASP A 2 -4.70 -8.12 -7.48
N LEU A 3 -3.54 -8.50 -6.91
CA LEU A 3 -2.96 -7.89 -5.70
C LEU A 3 -2.47 -6.44 -5.92
N PHE A 4 -2.58 -5.91 -7.13
CA PHE A 4 -2.22 -4.52 -7.46
C PHE A 4 -3.47 -3.77 -7.96
N PRO A 5 -4.06 -2.88 -7.13
CA PRO A 5 -5.39 -2.32 -7.36
C PRO A 5 -5.44 -1.18 -8.39
N CYS A 6 -4.49 -1.08 -9.33
CA CYS A 6 -4.50 0.00 -10.32
C CYS A 6 -5.53 -0.21 -11.47
N ARG A 7 -6.46 -1.18 -11.38
CA ARG A 7 -7.53 -1.31 -12.37
C ARG A 7 -8.64 -0.28 -12.12
N GLY A 8 -8.57 0.83 -12.87
CA GLY A 8 -9.77 1.52 -13.35
C GLY A 8 -10.37 2.64 -12.51
N LYS A 9 -9.66 3.19 -11.50
CA LYS A 9 -10.07 4.45 -10.87
C LYS A 9 -8.87 5.37 -10.67
N VAL A 10 -8.71 6.32 -11.58
CA VAL A 10 -7.96 7.55 -11.31
C VAL A 10 -8.82 8.41 -10.38
N GLY A 11 -8.92 8.00 -9.11
CA GLY A 11 -9.33 8.89 -8.03
C GLY A 11 -8.18 9.85 -7.73
N LYS A 12 -8.48 11.06 -7.25
CA LYS A 12 -7.46 12.02 -6.80
C LYS A 12 -6.56 11.32 -5.76
N VAL A 13 -5.34 11.00 -6.14
CA VAL A 13 -4.30 10.54 -5.22
C VAL A 13 -3.97 11.72 -4.31
N TYR A 14 -3.96 11.50 -2.99
CA TYR A 14 -3.73 12.57 -2.01
C TYR A 14 -2.36 13.25 -2.21
N LYS A 15 -1.37 12.49 -2.69
CA LYS A 15 -0.08 12.98 -3.20
C LYS A 15 0.32 12.21 -4.47
N GLU A 16 0.61 12.91 -5.56
CA GLU A 16 1.03 12.31 -6.83
C GLU A 16 2.31 11.44 -6.72
N GLU A 17 3.13 11.73 -5.71
CA GLU A 17 4.36 11.00 -5.40
C GLU A 17 4.10 9.59 -4.82
N ALA A 18 2.88 9.32 -4.33
CA ALA A 18 2.47 8.05 -3.72
C ALA A 18 1.39 7.32 -4.55
N GLY A 19 1.37 7.57 -5.87
CA GLY A 19 0.49 6.86 -6.80
C GLY A 19 0.75 5.36 -6.81
N CYS A 20 -0.30 4.57 -7.08
CA CYS A 20 -0.20 3.10 -7.09
C CYS A 20 0.73 2.56 -8.20
N ASP A 21 1.02 3.38 -9.22
CA ASP A 21 1.95 3.12 -10.32
C ASP A 21 3.42 3.34 -9.93
N ARG A 22 3.68 4.00 -8.79
CA ARG A 22 5.02 4.16 -8.21
C ARG A 22 5.41 2.85 -7.52
N VAL A 23 6.12 2.00 -8.27
CA VAL A 23 6.50 0.64 -7.85
C VAL A 23 7.99 0.46 -7.61
N GLY A 24 8.74 1.57 -7.49
CA GLY A 24 10.20 1.59 -7.43
C GLY A 24 10.86 1.75 -8.81
N GLY A 25 12.15 2.15 -8.80
CA GLY A 25 12.95 2.29 -10.03
C GLY A 25 13.37 0.95 -10.64
N ASP A 26 14.12 0.97 -11.74
CA ASP A 26 14.42 -0.22 -12.54
C ASP A 26 14.92 -1.43 -11.74
N LYS A 27 15.83 -1.21 -10.78
CA LYS A 27 16.39 -2.28 -9.93
C LYS A 27 15.57 -2.60 -8.69
N ALA A 28 14.55 -1.80 -8.39
CA ALA A 28 13.71 -1.91 -7.19
C ALA A 28 12.23 -2.10 -7.53
N ARG A 29 11.93 -2.41 -8.79
CA ARG A 29 10.56 -2.60 -9.27
C ARG A 29 9.91 -3.75 -8.51
N GLY A 30 8.77 -3.48 -7.87
CA GLY A 30 8.04 -4.44 -7.02
C GLY A 30 8.38 -4.38 -5.54
N PHE A 31 9.40 -3.60 -5.13
CA PHE A 31 9.79 -3.44 -3.72
C PHE A 31 9.28 -2.14 -3.09
N ASN A 32 8.55 -1.30 -3.85
CA ASN A 32 7.76 -0.20 -3.30
C ASN A 32 6.29 -0.45 -3.59
N ILE A 33 5.48 -0.45 -2.53
CA ILE A 33 4.04 -0.72 -2.61
C ILE A 33 3.33 0.45 -1.92
N ASN A 34 2.45 1.12 -2.67
CA ASN A 34 1.61 2.20 -2.16
C ASN A 34 0.16 1.71 -2.09
N VAL A 35 -0.42 1.69 -0.88
CA VAL A 35 -1.85 1.44 -0.70
C VAL A 35 -2.57 2.78 -0.72
N SER A 36 -2.98 3.22 -1.91
CA SER A 36 -3.68 4.48 -2.08
C SER A 36 -5.13 4.38 -1.61
N LEU A 37 -5.45 5.08 -0.52
CA LEU A 37 -6.82 5.27 -0.06
C LEU A 37 -7.42 6.52 -0.73
N PRO A 38 -8.53 6.43 -1.50
CA PRO A 38 -9.23 7.62 -1.97
C PRO A 38 -9.77 8.45 -0.80
N LYS A 39 -10.16 9.70 -1.04
CA LYS A 39 -10.78 10.52 0.02
C LYS A 39 -12.05 9.84 0.54
N GLY A 40 -12.10 9.57 1.84
CA GLY A 40 -13.22 8.89 2.49
C GLY A 40 -13.02 8.84 4.00
N ASN A 41 -14.03 8.31 4.70
CA ASN A 41 -13.93 7.96 6.10
C ASN A 41 -13.63 6.47 6.17
N TYR A 42 -12.51 6.11 6.79
CA TYR A 42 -12.09 4.73 6.98
C TYR A 42 -12.23 4.38 8.45
N SER A 43 -12.70 3.16 8.70
CA SER A 43 -12.76 2.57 10.02
C SER A 43 -11.61 1.61 10.23
N ASP A 44 -11.41 1.16 11.46
CA ASP A 44 -10.42 0.12 11.79
C ASP A 44 -10.57 -1.12 10.90
N VAL A 45 -11.81 -1.50 10.54
CA VAL A 45 -12.08 -2.66 9.68
C VAL A 45 -11.49 -2.48 8.28
N ASP A 46 -11.50 -1.26 7.74
CA ASP A 46 -10.94 -0.98 6.42
C ASP A 46 -9.42 -1.09 6.43
N TYR A 47 -8.78 -0.61 7.50
CA TYR A 47 -7.34 -0.79 7.71
C TYR A 47 -6.96 -2.25 7.93
N MET A 48 -7.71 -3.00 8.76
CA MET A 48 -7.43 -4.41 9.02
C MET A 48 -7.50 -5.26 7.75
N LYS A 49 -8.46 -4.98 6.84
CA LYS A 49 -8.50 -5.64 5.53
C LYS A 49 -7.25 -5.40 4.70
N ILE A 50 -6.71 -4.17 4.71
CA ILE A 50 -5.45 -3.85 4.01
C ILE A 50 -4.29 -4.63 4.62
N TRP A 51 -4.24 -4.74 5.94
CA TRP A 51 -3.22 -5.55 6.62
C TRP A 51 -3.31 -7.02 6.20
N ASP A 52 -4.50 -7.62 6.31
CA ASP A 52 -4.71 -9.05 6.06
C ASP A 52 -4.56 -9.43 4.58
N GLU A 53 -5.07 -8.61 3.66
CA GLU A 53 -5.11 -8.95 2.23
C GLU A 53 -3.87 -8.48 1.45
N VAL A 54 -3.12 -7.49 1.98
CA VAL A 54 -1.97 -6.89 1.27
C VAL A 54 -0.70 -6.97 2.09
N LEU A 55 -0.65 -6.32 3.26
CA LEU A 55 0.64 -6.11 3.97
C LEU A 55 1.21 -7.40 4.54
N ILE A 56 0.38 -8.25 5.16
CA ILE A 56 0.82 -9.52 5.74
C ILE A 56 1.33 -10.48 4.66
N PRO A 57 0.57 -10.76 3.56
CA PRO A 57 1.06 -11.61 2.48
C PRO A 57 2.38 -11.12 1.87
N VAL A 58 2.49 -9.82 1.60
CA VAL A 58 3.71 -9.21 1.04
C VAL A 58 4.88 -9.35 2.01
N THR A 59 4.66 -9.12 3.31
CA THR A 59 5.73 -9.22 4.32
C THR A 59 6.20 -10.65 4.47
N GLN A 60 5.29 -11.63 4.39
CA GLN A 60 5.64 -13.05 4.40
C GLN A 60 6.45 -13.45 3.17
N GLU A 61 6.09 -12.98 1.98
CA GLU A 61 6.85 -13.22 0.74
C GLU A 61 8.24 -12.56 0.79
N PHE A 62 8.31 -11.32 1.28
CA PHE A 62 9.56 -10.58 1.40
C PHE A 62 10.49 -11.16 2.48
N SER A 63 9.93 -11.78 3.52
CA SER A 63 10.65 -12.44 4.62
C SER A 63 11.75 -11.57 5.27
N PRO A 64 11.42 -10.38 5.81
CA PRO A 64 12.42 -9.46 6.36
C PRO A 64 13.02 -9.95 7.68
N ASP A 65 14.28 -9.64 7.91
CA ASP A 65 14.94 -9.84 9.22
C ASP A 65 14.47 -8.81 10.28
N ILE A 66 14.14 -7.60 9.84
CA ILE A 66 13.74 -6.47 10.69
C ILE A 66 12.57 -5.73 10.04
N ILE A 67 11.58 -5.37 10.86
CA ILE A 67 10.44 -4.54 10.45
C ILE A 67 10.52 -3.21 11.20
N ILE A 68 10.39 -2.10 10.46
CA ILE A 68 10.34 -0.74 11.00
C ILE A 68 9.01 -0.10 10.57
N ILE A 69 8.23 0.39 11.54
CA ILE A 69 6.92 1.01 11.30
C ILE A 69 6.99 2.49 11.71
N SER A 70 6.70 3.38 10.76
CA SER A 70 6.46 4.79 11.05
C SER A 70 5.00 4.99 11.48
N GLY A 71 4.72 4.88 12.78
CA GLY A 71 3.36 4.93 13.34
C GLY A 71 2.83 6.34 13.59
N GLY A 72 2.32 7.02 12.56
CA GLY A 72 1.53 8.25 12.71
C GLY A 72 0.13 7.97 13.29
N PHE A 73 -0.41 8.93 14.05
CA PHE A 73 -1.73 8.82 14.71
C PHE A 73 -2.72 9.90 14.25
N ASP A 74 -2.51 10.45 13.05
CA ASP A 74 -3.29 11.53 12.43
C ASP A 74 -4.28 11.03 11.36
N ALA A 75 -4.45 9.71 11.26
CA ALA A 75 -5.34 9.03 10.33
C ALA A 75 -6.84 9.34 10.58
#